data_AF-A0A7C1RL11-F1
#
_entry.id   AF-A0A7C1RL11-F1
#
_cell.length_a   1.000
_cell.length_b   1.000
_cell.length_c   1.000
_cell.angle_alpha   90.00
_cell.angle_beta   90.00
_cell.angle_gamma   90.00
#
_symmetry.space_group_name_H-M   'P 1'
#
loop_
_entity.id
_entity.type
_entity.pdbx_description
1 polymer ?
#
loop_
_entity_poly.entity_id
_entity_poly.type
_entity_poly.pdbx_seq_one_letter_code
_entity_poly.pdbx_strand_id
1 'polypeptide(L)'
;MNVSLSVRFIFACMLLSLSFTTRAALESNISLTKHNLSVSGQGDIIATSEDEICVFCHTPHGATTEPGAPLWNKALSGQSYTTYMSSSIDAELVGNQLAQPAGSSKLCLSCHDGTLAIGAVNVKAGQQNVLIDLAGIDPGGKMPAAGSLTGFTRNLSTDLSNDHPISVTYDDTLSNKDGELRVPDAQQRIPPGSGDDVAIRNHAAGVIPLLPLESTGPNGKGQVQCATCHDPHVRDTDATINNKFLRANRFQNAAPVAGNIFNENLDTICLACHDKDLGSAGWAQSAHANNLVANEQYKALAAGERDFPSDISVWEAACLNCHDTHTVSGARRLAREGT
;
A
#
# COMPACT_ATOMS: atom_id res chain seq x y z
N MET A 1 -74.00 14.09 33.24
CA MET A 1 -73.64 12.67 33.49
C MET A 1 -72.82 12.18 32.30
N ASN A 2 -71.95 11.18 32.52
CA ASN A 2 -71.16 10.44 31.51
C ASN A 2 -70.16 11.32 30.73
N VAL A 3 -68.84 11.35 30.98
CA VAL A 3 -67.77 10.33 31.17
C VAL A 3 -66.91 10.16 29.90
N SER A 4 -65.67 10.65 30.02
CA SER A 4 -64.40 10.17 29.43
C SER A 4 -64.32 9.72 27.96
N LEU A 5 -63.42 10.35 27.19
CA LEU A 5 -62.18 9.67 26.81
C LEU A 5 -61.05 10.66 26.47
N SER A 6 -60.02 10.74 27.32
CA SER A 6 -58.83 11.57 27.09
C SER A 6 -57.73 10.76 26.41
N VAL A 7 -57.62 10.84 25.08
CA VAL A 7 -56.55 10.17 24.32
C VAL A 7 -55.20 10.84 24.59
N ARG A 8 -54.43 10.28 25.52
CA ARG A 8 -53.03 10.69 25.75
C ARG A 8 -52.11 9.98 24.75
N PHE A 9 -51.72 10.69 23.70
CA PHE A 9 -50.60 10.27 22.85
C PHE A 9 -49.30 10.32 23.66
N ILE A 10 -48.84 9.16 24.14
CA ILE A 10 -47.50 9.02 24.69
C ILE A 10 -46.54 8.92 23.50
N PHE A 11 -45.93 10.06 23.15
CA PHE A 11 -44.82 10.08 22.19
C PHE A 11 -43.59 9.47 22.86
N ALA A 12 -43.49 8.14 22.79
CA ALA A 12 -42.30 7.42 23.19
C ALA A 12 -41.20 7.71 22.16
N CYS A 13 -40.40 8.75 22.41
CA CYS A 13 -39.14 8.97 21.70
C CYS A 13 -38.18 7.82 22.01
N MET A 14 -38.33 6.73 21.26
CA MET A 14 -37.38 5.64 21.20
C MET A 14 -36.11 6.18 20.56
N LEU A 15 -35.23 6.72 21.40
CA LEU A 15 -33.86 7.09 21.04
C LEU A 15 -33.13 5.81 20.63
N LEU A 16 -33.30 5.46 19.36
CA LEU A 16 -32.57 4.38 18.72
C LEU A 16 -31.11 4.83 18.66
N SER A 17 -30.35 4.41 19.66
CA SER A 17 -28.90 4.61 19.70
C SER A 17 -28.29 3.79 18.57
N LEU A 18 -28.21 4.39 17.38
CA LEU A 18 -27.31 3.91 16.34
C LEU A 18 -25.92 4.00 16.93
N SER A 19 -25.41 2.85 17.39
CA SER A 19 -24.00 2.64 17.64
C SER A 19 -23.28 2.68 16.29
N PHE A 20 -23.10 3.88 15.76
CA PHE A 20 -22.12 4.15 14.72
C PHE A 20 -20.77 3.76 15.32
N THR A 21 -20.30 2.56 14.97
CA THR A 21 -18.89 2.23 15.06
C THR A 21 -18.18 3.17 14.10
N THR A 22 -17.67 4.28 14.64
CA THR A 22 -16.74 5.18 13.95
C THR A 22 -15.46 4.38 13.70
N ARG A 23 -15.46 3.57 12.63
CA ARG A 23 -14.30 2.82 12.17
C ARG A 23 -13.19 3.80 11.84
N ALA A 24 -11.96 3.35 12.05
CA ALA A 24 -10.80 4.19 12.08
C ALA A 24 -10.52 4.84 10.71
N ALA A 25 -10.10 6.11 10.75
CA ALA A 25 -9.56 6.83 9.61
C ALA A 25 -8.03 6.70 9.57
N LEU A 26 -7.41 7.06 8.45
CA LEU A 26 -5.95 7.23 8.41
C LEU A 26 -5.55 8.57 9.03
N GLU A 27 -4.49 8.57 9.84
CA GLU A 27 -3.82 9.79 10.31
C GLU A 27 -2.41 9.91 9.71
N SER A 28 -1.97 11.15 9.45
CA SER A 28 -0.58 11.45 9.08
C SER A 28 0.25 11.63 10.35
N ASN A 29 0.90 10.56 10.78
CA ASN A 29 1.64 10.46 12.02
C ASN A 29 2.80 9.45 11.94
N ILE A 30 3.88 9.85 11.26
CA ILE A 30 5.15 9.09 11.15
C ILE A 30 5.66 8.55 12.50
N SER A 31 5.46 9.29 13.61
CA SER A 31 6.01 8.95 14.92
C SER A 31 5.48 7.65 15.52
N LEU A 32 4.27 7.23 15.12
CA LEU A 32 3.62 5.99 15.56
C LEU A 32 3.56 4.93 14.44
N THR A 33 4.55 4.95 13.55
CA THR A 33 4.78 3.92 12.52
C THR A 33 6.07 3.13 12.80
N LYS A 34 6.26 1.96 12.15
CA LYS A 34 7.58 1.30 12.13
C LYS A 34 8.63 1.99 11.26
N HIS A 35 8.30 3.13 10.62
CA HIS A 35 9.27 4.01 9.95
C HIS A 35 9.81 5.12 10.87
N ASN A 36 9.27 5.26 12.09
CA ASN A 36 10.00 5.96 13.15
C ASN A 36 11.17 5.08 13.61
N LEU A 37 12.36 5.35 13.07
CA LEU A 37 13.60 4.64 13.42
C LEU A 37 14.39 5.31 14.57
N SER A 38 13.88 6.40 15.16
CA SER A 38 14.52 7.04 16.32
C SER A 38 14.28 6.22 17.61
N VAL A 39 14.94 6.56 18.73
CA VAL A 39 14.75 5.92 20.05
C VAL A 39 13.30 5.94 20.57
N SER A 40 12.43 6.71 19.92
CA SER A 40 10.97 6.75 20.16
C SER A 40 10.16 5.73 19.33
N GLY A 41 10.82 4.95 18.48
CA GLY A 41 10.22 4.05 17.51
C GLY A 41 9.46 2.86 18.09
N GLN A 42 8.51 2.36 17.28
CA GLN A 42 7.73 1.14 17.56
C GLN A 42 8.17 -0.06 16.69
N GLY A 43 9.23 0.12 15.90
CA GLY A 43 9.81 -0.89 15.03
C GLY A 43 10.90 -1.70 15.73
N ASP A 44 11.13 -2.90 15.19
CA ASP A 44 12.21 -3.80 15.62
C ASP A 44 13.59 -3.27 15.20
N ILE A 45 13.62 -2.51 14.08
CA ILE A 45 14.74 -1.67 13.65
C ILE A 45 14.59 -0.30 14.32
N ILE A 46 15.51 0.05 15.21
CA ILE A 46 15.43 1.25 16.04
C ILE A 46 16.83 1.77 16.39
N ALA A 47 17.02 3.07 16.49
CA ALA A 47 18.31 3.66 16.85
C ALA A 47 18.70 3.43 18.31
N THR A 48 20.01 3.38 18.55
CA THR A 48 20.57 3.20 19.91
C THR A 48 20.60 4.50 20.71
N SER A 49 20.71 5.66 20.05
CA SER A 49 20.82 6.97 20.71
C SER A 49 20.16 8.14 19.96
N GLU A 50 19.57 7.91 18.79
CA GLU A 50 19.10 8.98 17.91
C GLU A 50 17.64 9.36 18.13
N ASP A 51 17.33 10.65 18.31
CA ASP A 51 15.95 11.13 18.53
C ASP A 51 15.30 11.79 17.30
N GLU A 52 16.06 12.30 16.32
CA GLU A 52 15.51 12.95 15.11
C GLU A 52 14.75 11.94 14.21
N ILE A 53 13.41 11.86 14.33
CA ILE A 53 12.58 10.93 13.55
C ILE A 53 12.81 11.03 12.03
N CYS A 54 12.90 12.26 11.50
CA CYS A 54 12.98 12.48 10.06
C CYS A 54 14.37 12.26 9.46
N VAL A 55 15.44 12.20 10.26
CA VAL A 55 16.83 12.30 9.75
C VAL A 55 17.22 11.12 8.86
N PHE A 56 16.63 9.95 9.09
CA PHE A 56 16.85 8.74 8.28
C PHE A 56 16.34 8.88 6.83
N CYS A 57 15.41 9.80 6.59
CA CYS A 57 14.73 9.98 5.31
C CYS A 57 14.97 11.36 4.70
N HIS A 58 15.04 12.44 5.48
CA HIS A 58 15.05 13.82 4.98
C HIS A 58 16.13 14.70 5.61
N THR A 59 16.73 15.58 4.81
CA THR A 59 17.65 16.64 5.26
C THR A 59 17.35 17.95 4.53
N PRO A 60 17.34 19.12 5.20
CA PRO A 60 17.18 20.40 4.51
C PRO A 60 18.33 20.72 3.55
N HIS A 61 19.52 20.11 3.73
CA HIS A 61 20.71 20.39 2.92
C HIS A 61 21.54 19.12 2.69
N GLY A 62 22.14 18.97 1.49
CA GLY A 62 22.93 17.78 1.15
C GLY A 62 22.11 16.51 0.88
N ALA A 63 20.83 16.67 0.56
CA ALA A 63 20.01 15.61 0.00
C ALA A 63 20.57 15.09 -1.34
N THR A 64 20.19 13.88 -1.75
CA THR A 64 20.48 13.38 -3.10
C THR A 64 19.80 14.25 -4.17
N THR A 65 20.42 14.37 -5.34
CA THR A 65 19.94 15.19 -6.47
C THR A 65 19.12 14.38 -7.49
N GLU A 66 18.67 13.18 -7.13
CA GLU A 66 17.83 12.34 -8.00
C GLU A 66 16.46 13.02 -8.28
N PRO A 67 15.98 13.04 -9.54
CA PRO A 67 14.65 13.56 -9.86
C PRO A 67 13.55 12.84 -9.07
N GLY A 68 12.68 13.61 -8.41
CA GLY A 68 11.60 13.06 -7.58
C GLY A 68 12.00 12.67 -6.16
N ALA A 69 13.23 12.96 -5.70
CA ALA A 69 13.66 12.75 -4.31
C ALA A 69 13.38 14.00 -3.43
N PRO A 70 12.30 14.03 -2.60
CA PRO A 70 11.98 15.19 -1.77
C PRO A 70 12.96 15.31 -0.60
N LEU A 71 14.05 16.04 -0.79
CA LEU A 71 15.08 16.28 0.23
C LEU A 71 15.66 14.99 0.84
N TRP A 72 15.74 13.90 0.06
CA TRP A 72 16.06 12.56 0.56
C TRP A 72 17.51 12.45 1.08
N ASN A 73 17.66 12.00 2.32
CA ASN A 73 18.92 12.02 3.09
C ASN A 73 19.75 10.73 2.97
N LYS A 74 19.58 9.95 1.91
CA LYS A 74 20.40 8.75 1.67
C LYS A 74 21.02 8.77 0.28
N ALA A 75 22.12 8.04 0.13
CA ALA A 75 22.57 7.57 -1.17
C ALA A 75 21.50 6.62 -1.73
N LEU A 76 21.42 6.51 -3.06
CA LEU A 76 20.55 5.54 -3.72
C LEU A 76 21.37 4.34 -4.17
N SER A 77 20.73 3.17 -4.23
CA SER A 77 21.36 1.95 -4.72
C SER A 77 21.75 2.09 -6.19
N GLY A 78 23.01 1.75 -6.49
CA GLY A 78 23.54 1.70 -7.86
C GLY A 78 23.38 0.34 -8.53
N GLN A 79 22.60 -0.58 -7.94
CA GLN A 79 22.38 -1.91 -8.50
C GLN A 79 21.33 -1.89 -9.61
N SER A 80 21.46 -2.84 -10.55
CA SER A 80 20.37 -3.22 -11.44
C SER A 80 19.49 -4.26 -10.75
N TYR A 81 18.18 -4.13 -10.93
CA TYR A 81 17.17 -5.01 -10.35
C TYR A 81 16.70 -6.04 -11.36
N THR A 82 16.43 -7.27 -10.91
CA THR A 82 15.62 -8.23 -11.66
C THR A 82 14.17 -7.75 -11.60
N THR A 83 13.72 -7.07 -12.64
CA THR A 83 12.29 -6.94 -12.94
C THR A 83 11.75 -8.29 -13.41
N TYR A 84 10.44 -8.49 -13.38
CA TYR A 84 9.83 -9.80 -13.68
C TYR A 84 9.56 -9.99 -15.15
N MET A 85 9.29 -11.25 -15.45
CA MET A 85 8.86 -11.78 -16.71
C MET A 85 7.74 -12.76 -16.38
N SER A 86 6.58 -12.65 -17.03
CA SER A 86 5.44 -13.54 -16.80
C SER A 86 4.55 -13.57 -18.04
N SER A 87 4.05 -14.74 -18.43
CA SER A 87 3.05 -14.84 -19.52
C SER A 87 1.74 -14.11 -19.21
N SER A 88 1.55 -13.67 -17.96
CA SER A 88 0.39 -12.93 -17.47
C SER A 88 0.64 -11.43 -17.18
N ILE A 89 1.75 -10.83 -17.65
CA ILE A 89 1.99 -9.38 -17.48
C ILE A 89 2.05 -8.60 -18.81
N ASP A 90 0.93 -7.98 -19.16
CA ASP A 90 0.79 -7.23 -20.41
C ASP A 90 1.68 -5.99 -20.53
N ALA A 91 2.17 -5.43 -19.41
CA ALA A 91 3.11 -4.31 -19.40
C ALA A 91 4.48 -4.62 -20.05
N GLU A 92 4.85 -5.89 -20.19
CA GLU A 92 6.02 -6.30 -20.99
C GLU A 92 5.73 -6.09 -22.49
N LEU A 93 4.53 -6.49 -22.94
CA LEU A 93 4.07 -6.42 -24.32
C LEU A 93 3.71 -4.99 -24.76
N VAL A 94 3.18 -4.17 -23.85
CA VAL A 94 2.85 -2.75 -24.09
C VAL A 94 4.12 -1.88 -24.00
N GLY A 95 5.02 -2.06 -24.97
CA GLY A 95 6.13 -1.14 -25.21
C GLY A 95 7.25 -1.15 -24.17
N ASN A 96 7.52 -2.31 -23.54
CA ASN A 96 8.60 -2.50 -22.57
C ASN A 96 8.51 -1.56 -21.35
N GLN A 97 7.32 -1.50 -20.72
CA GLN A 97 7.08 -0.66 -19.54
C GLN A 97 7.70 -1.21 -18.24
N LEU A 98 8.35 -2.38 -18.27
CA LEU A 98 9.05 -2.99 -17.13
C LEU A 98 10.45 -2.40 -16.93
N ALA A 99 10.52 -1.08 -16.80
CA ALA A 99 11.76 -0.34 -16.59
C ALA A 99 12.39 -0.63 -15.22
N GLN A 100 13.68 -0.28 -15.07
CA GLN A 100 14.33 -0.26 -13.77
C GLN A 100 13.62 0.71 -12.81
N PRO A 101 13.58 0.46 -11.49
CA PRO A 101 12.88 1.30 -10.52
C PRO A 101 13.24 2.79 -10.63
N ALA A 102 12.22 3.65 -10.56
CA ALA A 102 12.27 5.10 -10.65
C ALA A 102 11.45 5.76 -9.52
N GLY A 103 11.48 7.09 -9.43
CA GLY A 103 10.67 7.86 -8.47
C GLY A 103 10.86 7.44 -7.02
N SER A 104 9.77 7.44 -6.25
CA SER A 104 9.76 7.00 -4.85
C SER A 104 10.27 5.57 -4.65
N SER A 105 10.11 4.67 -5.62
CA SER A 105 10.56 3.29 -5.50
C SER A 105 12.07 3.19 -5.31
N LYS A 106 12.88 4.04 -5.95
CA LYS A 106 14.34 4.12 -5.67
C LYS A 106 14.64 4.52 -4.23
N LEU A 107 13.81 5.41 -3.66
CA LEU A 107 13.98 5.91 -2.29
C LEU A 107 13.67 4.79 -1.30
N CYS A 108 12.53 4.11 -1.45
CA CYS A 108 12.17 2.93 -0.66
C CYS A 108 13.25 1.85 -0.75
N LEU A 109 13.70 1.51 -1.97
CA LEU A 109 14.71 0.49 -2.20
C LEU A 109 16.09 0.88 -1.63
N SER A 110 16.42 2.17 -1.45
CA SER A 110 17.64 2.61 -0.75
C SER A 110 17.71 2.22 0.74
N CYS A 111 16.61 1.71 1.30
CA CYS A 111 16.62 0.87 2.51
C CYS A 111 16.31 -0.60 2.16
N HIS A 112 15.21 -0.83 1.43
CA HIS A 112 14.57 -2.14 1.31
C HIS A 112 15.28 -3.16 0.40
N ASP A 113 16.21 -2.76 -0.47
CA ASP A 113 16.95 -3.69 -1.34
C ASP A 113 18.08 -4.47 -0.63
N GLY A 114 18.34 -4.14 0.65
CA GLY A 114 19.39 -4.76 1.45
C GLY A 114 20.83 -4.49 0.97
N THR A 115 21.05 -3.60 -0.01
CA THR A 115 22.39 -3.27 -0.54
C THR A 115 23.10 -2.23 0.32
N LEU A 116 22.36 -1.22 0.79
CA LEU A 116 22.86 -0.11 1.61
C LEU A 116 22.63 -0.34 3.12
N ALA A 117 23.29 0.47 3.94
CA ALA A 117 23.03 0.55 5.36
C ALA A 117 21.85 1.50 5.65
N ILE A 118 20.90 1.07 6.46
CA ILE A 118 19.68 1.83 6.81
C ILE A 118 20.06 3.11 7.57
N GLY A 119 20.99 3.01 8.52
CA GLY A 119 21.49 4.14 9.31
C GLY A 119 22.46 5.08 8.57
N ALA A 120 22.89 4.75 7.35
CA ALA A 120 23.77 5.64 6.58
C ALA A 120 22.99 6.79 5.95
N VAL A 121 23.31 8.01 6.36
CA VAL A 121 22.66 9.26 5.91
C VAL A 121 23.67 10.25 5.31
N ASN A 122 23.22 11.02 4.33
CA ASN A 122 24.08 11.97 3.60
C ASN A 122 24.55 13.10 4.52
N VAL A 123 23.66 13.63 5.37
CA VAL A 123 23.94 14.71 6.32
C VAL A 123 23.25 14.47 7.65
N LYS A 124 23.97 14.73 8.76
CA LYS A 124 23.39 14.87 10.10
C LYS A 124 24.13 15.94 10.90
N ALA A 125 23.41 16.85 11.56
CA ALA A 125 23.99 17.91 12.40
C ALA A 125 25.16 18.68 11.72
N GLY A 126 25.09 18.87 10.40
CA GLY A 126 26.13 19.51 9.58
C GLY A 126 27.32 18.62 9.20
N GLN A 127 27.43 17.40 9.73
CA GLN A 127 28.39 16.39 9.30
C GLN A 127 27.87 15.63 8.08
N GLN A 128 28.77 15.15 7.22
CA GLN A 128 28.44 14.39 5.99
C GLN A 128 28.76 12.89 6.14
N ASN A 129 28.02 12.05 5.41
CA ASN A 129 28.22 10.59 5.33
C ASN A 129 28.20 9.91 6.72
N VAL A 130 27.20 10.24 7.52
CA VAL A 130 27.08 9.78 8.91
C VAL A 130 26.42 8.40 8.94
N LEU A 131 26.98 7.47 9.70
CA LEU A 131 26.32 6.21 10.06
C LEU A 131 25.69 6.39 11.45
N ILE A 132 24.37 6.24 11.52
CA ILE A 132 23.60 6.19 12.76
C ILE A 132 23.48 4.72 13.20
N ASP A 133 23.85 4.43 14.44
CA ASP A 133 23.79 3.07 14.97
C ASP A 133 22.34 2.64 15.24
N LEU A 134 21.96 1.49 14.65
CA LEU A 134 20.65 0.85 14.78
C LEU A 134 20.78 -0.53 15.43
N ALA A 135 19.75 -0.92 16.18
CA ALA A 135 19.48 -2.31 16.56
C ALA A 135 18.54 -2.99 15.54
N GLY A 136 18.38 -4.31 15.63
CA GLY A 136 17.44 -5.07 14.81
C GLY A 136 17.81 -5.23 13.33
N ILE A 137 19.08 -5.02 12.98
CA ILE A 137 19.60 -4.97 11.61
C ILE A 137 20.59 -6.10 11.30
N ASP A 138 20.72 -6.47 10.03
CA ASP A 138 21.68 -7.46 9.55
C ASP A 138 23.11 -6.89 9.45
N PRO A 139 24.15 -7.76 9.47
CA PRO A 139 25.55 -7.35 9.40
C PRO A 139 25.87 -6.37 8.26
N GLY A 140 26.56 -5.27 8.60
CA GLY A 140 26.83 -4.17 7.68
C GLY A 140 25.71 -3.12 7.59
N GLY A 141 24.75 -3.11 8.52
CA GLY A 141 23.72 -2.06 8.61
C GLY A 141 22.44 -2.34 7.83
N LYS A 142 22.24 -3.57 7.36
CA LYS A 142 21.30 -3.91 6.27
C LYS A 142 19.91 -4.30 6.79
N MET A 143 18.92 -4.25 5.89
CA MET A 143 17.58 -4.78 6.16
C MET A 143 17.64 -6.29 6.44
N PRO A 144 17.05 -6.77 7.56
CA PRO A 144 17.04 -8.18 7.89
C PRO A 144 16.48 -9.07 6.78
N ALA A 145 17.22 -10.11 6.41
CA ALA A 145 16.78 -11.16 5.50
C ALA A 145 15.82 -12.19 6.16
N ALA A 146 15.45 -11.97 7.42
CA ALA A 146 14.45 -12.76 8.13
C ALA A 146 13.10 -12.74 7.38
N GLY A 147 12.41 -13.89 7.30
CA GLY A 147 11.15 -14.04 6.58
C GLY A 147 11.27 -14.19 5.05
N SER A 148 12.48 -14.19 4.48
CA SER A 148 12.71 -14.41 3.04
C SER A 148 12.20 -15.76 2.52
N LEU A 149 12.23 -16.81 3.36
CA LEU A 149 11.69 -18.14 3.06
C LEU A 149 10.19 -18.30 3.37
N THR A 150 9.54 -17.31 4.01
CA THR A 150 8.10 -17.33 4.34
C THR A 150 7.29 -16.29 3.56
N GLY A 151 7.95 -15.35 2.87
CA GLY A 151 7.29 -14.22 2.21
C GLY A 151 6.96 -13.05 3.14
N PHE A 152 7.49 -13.06 4.37
CA PHE A 152 7.27 -12.00 5.36
C PHE A 152 8.53 -11.18 5.65
N THR A 153 9.42 -11.11 4.65
CA THR A 153 10.62 -10.27 4.65
C THR A 153 10.30 -8.77 4.60
N ARG A 154 11.26 -7.95 5.01
CA ARG A 154 11.30 -6.49 4.71
C ARG A 154 12.52 -6.11 3.87
N ASN A 155 13.40 -7.07 3.59
CA ASN A 155 14.44 -7.00 2.58
C ASN A 155 13.88 -7.60 1.28
N LEU A 156 13.62 -6.74 0.29
CA LEU A 156 13.13 -7.11 -1.05
C LEU A 156 14.26 -7.58 -1.97
N SER A 157 15.52 -7.39 -1.57
CA SER A 157 16.72 -7.64 -2.37
C SER A 157 16.78 -6.80 -3.67
N THR A 158 17.73 -7.13 -4.55
CA THR A 158 17.76 -6.64 -5.93
C THR A 158 16.95 -7.52 -6.90
N ASP A 159 16.52 -8.71 -6.47
CA ASP A 159 15.58 -9.54 -7.23
C ASP A 159 14.15 -9.24 -6.77
N LEU A 160 13.43 -8.46 -7.58
CA LEU A 160 12.05 -8.07 -7.30
C LEU A 160 11.04 -9.08 -7.85
N SER A 161 11.47 -10.22 -8.45
CA SER A 161 10.67 -11.17 -9.27
C SER A 161 9.29 -11.58 -8.69
N ASN A 162 9.13 -11.43 -7.39
CA ASN A 162 8.02 -11.77 -6.48
C ASN A 162 7.12 -10.58 -6.02
N ASP A 163 7.39 -9.32 -6.40
CA ASP A 163 6.67 -8.13 -5.89
C ASP A 163 5.46 -7.67 -6.75
N HIS A 164 4.71 -6.66 -6.27
CA HIS A 164 3.70 -5.93 -7.07
C HIS A 164 4.36 -5.00 -8.12
N PRO A 165 3.75 -4.78 -9.31
CA PRO A 165 4.14 -3.73 -10.27
C PRO A 165 4.48 -2.35 -9.67
N ILE A 166 5.69 -1.88 -9.94
CA ILE A 166 6.25 -0.53 -9.68
C ILE A 166 7.05 -0.09 -10.92
N SER A 167 7.18 1.21 -11.14
CA SER A 167 7.75 1.82 -12.36
C SER A 167 7.11 1.33 -13.66
N VAL A 168 5.85 0.87 -13.57
CA VAL A 168 4.99 0.50 -14.70
C VAL A 168 4.05 1.65 -15.00
N THR A 169 3.98 2.05 -16.26
CA THR A 169 3.10 3.11 -16.75
C THR A 169 1.65 2.66 -16.71
N TYR A 170 0.80 3.38 -15.99
CA TYR A 170 -0.62 3.01 -15.84
C TYR A 170 -1.50 3.95 -16.67
N ASP A 171 -1.79 3.54 -17.91
CA ASP A 171 -2.55 4.32 -18.87
C ASP A 171 -3.70 3.51 -19.51
N ASP A 172 -4.47 4.18 -20.36
CA ASP A 172 -5.55 3.57 -21.15
C ASP A 172 -5.05 2.41 -22.02
N THR A 173 -3.82 2.50 -22.52
CA THR A 173 -3.23 1.54 -23.45
C THR A 173 -2.88 0.23 -22.74
N LEU A 174 -2.29 0.29 -21.54
CA LEU A 174 -2.11 -0.87 -20.69
C LEU A 174 -3.46 -1.44 -20.21
N SER A 175 -4.36 -0.56 -19.76
CA SER A 175 -5.60 -0.98 -19.10
C SER A 175 -6.56 -1.68 -20.07
N ASN A 176 -6.71 -1.17 -21.29
CA ASN A 176 -7.47 -1.83 -22.36
C ASN A 176 -6.78 -3.09 -22.92
N LYS A 177 -5.47 -3.27 -22.71
CA LYS A 177 -4.73 -4.45 -23.18
C LYS A 177 -4.87 -5.64 -22.23
N ASP A 178 -4.84 -5.39 -20.92
CA ASP A 178 -5.11 -6.39 -19.87
C ASP A 178 -6.62 -6.69 -19.77
N GLY A 179 -7.45 -5.65 -19.66
CA GLY A 179 -8.91 -5.75 -19.62
C GLY A 179 -9.55 -6.04 -18.26
N GLU A 180 -8.77 -6.40 -17.22
CA GLU A 180 -9.19 -6.44 -15.80
C GLU A 180 -8.54 -5.30 -14.99
N LEU A 181 -8.07 -4.27 -15.69
CA LEU A 181 -7.65 -3.00 -15.12
C LEU A 181 -8.70 -1.93 -15.42
N ARG A 182 -9.07 -1.15 -14.40
CA ARG A 182 -9.95 0.01 -14.57
C ARG A 182 -9.31 1.00 -15.53
N VAL A 183 -10.03 1.40 -16.58
CA VAL A 183 -9.47 2.28 -17.61
C VAL A 183 -9.38 3.73 -17.11
N PRO A 184 -8.18 4.34 -17.06
CA PRO A 184 -8.04 5.76 -16.74
C PRO A 184 -8.30 6.65 -17.97
N ASP A 185 -8.51 7.94 -17.76
CA ASP A 185 -8.60 8.95 -18.81
C ASP A 185 -7.23 9.30 -19.44
N ALA A 186 -7.23 10.22 -20.42
CA ALA A 186 -6.01 10.68 -21.10
C ALA A 186 -5.05 11.49 -20.21
N GLN A 187 -5.49 11.88 -19.00
CA GLN A 187 -4.70 12.51 -17.95
C GLN A 187 -4.31 11.48 -16.87
N GLN A 188 -4.52 10.19 -17.15
CA GLN A 188 -4.25 9.03 -16.32
C GLN A 188 -5.00 9.07 -14.98
N ARG A 189 -6.31 9.35 -15.02
CA ARG A 189 -7.22 9.35 -13.85
C ARG A 189 -8.34 8.32 -13.96
N ILE A 190 -8.64 7.60 -12.89
CA ILE A 190 -9.77 6.67 -12.79
C ILE A 190 -10.86 7.26 -11.88
N PRO A 191 -12.12 7.40 -12.33
CA PRO A 191 -12.61 7.62 -13.70
C PRO A 191 -13.56 8.85 -13.77
N PRO A 192 -14.09 9.21 -14.96
CA PRO A 192 -15.08 10.29 -15.07
C PRO A 192 -16.39 10.03 -14.27
N GLY A 193 -16.46 10.55 -13.04
CA GLY A 193 -17.68 10.64 -12.25
C GLY A 193 -17.73 9.88 -10.92
N SER A 194 -16.69 9.14 -10.51
CA SER A 194 -16.68 8.48 -9.19
C SER A 194 -15.57 8.91 -8.22
N GLY A 195 -14.59 9.70 -8.67
CA GLY A 195 -13.48 10.19 -7.84
C GLY A 195 -12.22 10.42 -8.67
N ASP A 196 -11.19 11.06 -8.10
CA ASP A 196 -9.81 11.03 -8.61
C ASP A 196 -9.04 9.97 -7.77
N ASP A 197 -9.58 8.75 -7.61
CA ASP A 197 -9.06 7.75 -6.65
C ASP A 197 -7.64 7.31 -7.00
N VAL A 198 -7.41 7.04 -8.29
CA VAL A 198 -6.09 6.79 -8.88
C VAL A 198 -5.86 7.86 -9.93
N ALA A 199 -4.85 8.71 -9.75
CA ALA A 199 -4.53 9.77 -10.70
C ALA A 199 -3.05 10.19 -10.66
N ILE A 200 -2.59 10.93 -11.68
CA ILE A 200 -1.38 11.75 -11.54
C ILE A 200 -1.65 12.89 -10.55
N ARG A 201 -0.85 12.95 -9.50
CA ARG A 201 -0.90 14.01 -8.48
C ARG A 201 -0.55 15.37 -9.09
N ASN A 202 -1.46 16.34 -9.02
CA ASN A 202 -1.25 17.70 -9.53
C ASN A 202 -1.77 18.76 -8.53
N HIS A 203 -0.87 19.19 -7.65
CA HIS A 203 -1.14 20.21 -6.64
C HIS A 203 -1.62 21.55 -7.23
N ALA A 204 -1.14 21.96 -8.41
CA ALA A 204 -1.56 23.21 -9.05
C ALA A 204 -3.00 23.17 -9.60
N ALA A 205 -3.50 21.97 -9.91
CA ALA A 205 -4.88 21.72 -10.30
C ALA A 205 -5.77 21.23 -9.14
N GLY A 206 -5.24 21.15 -7.91
CA GLY A 206 -5.96 20.61 -6.74
C GLY A 206 -6.14 19.09 -6.73
N VAL A 207 -5.57 18.36 -7.70
CA VAL A 207 -5.73 16.90 -7.84
C VAL A 207 -4.80 16.19 -6.86
N ILE A 208 -5.36 15.74 -5.74
CA ILE A 208 -4.67 15.00 -4.68
C ILE A 208 -5.36 13.63 -4.56
N PRO A 209 -4.94 12.64 -5.36
CA PRO A 209 -5.58 11.32 -5.40
C PRO A 209 -5.26 10.49 -4.17
N LEU A 210 -6.15 9.54 -3.87
CA LEU A 210 -5.96 8.53 -2.83
C LEU A 210 -4.72 7.69 -3.14
N LEU A 211 -4.56 7.24 -4.38
CA LEU A 211 -3.42 6.45 -4.88
C LEU A 211 -2.68 7.24 -5.98
N PRO A 212 -1.61 7.98 -5.63
CA PRO A 212 -0.91 8.84 -6.59
C PRO A 212 -0.01 8.06 -7.55
N LEU A 213 -0.23 8.24 -8.85
CA LEU A 213 0.73 7.93 -9.90
C LEU A 213 1.81 9.02 -9.97
N GLU A 214 3.06 8.62 -10.19
CA GLU A 214 4.20 9.54 -10.34
C GLU A 214 4.57 9.70 -11.82
N SER A 215 4.68 10.95 -12.30
CA SER A 215 5.09 11.31 -13.68
C SER A 215 6.57 11.02 -13.98
N THR A 216 6.94 9.75 -13.87
CA THR A 216 8.30 9.20 -13.99
C THR A 216 8.48 8.35 -15.24
N GLY A 217 7.38 8.02 -15.94
CA GLY A 217 7.39 7.21 -17.14
C GLY A 217 7.73 8.01 -18.41
N PRO A 218 7.84 7.33 -19.57
CA PRO A 218 8.14 7.97 -20.84
C PRO A 218 7.23 9.16 -21.13
N ASN A 219 7.82 10.28 -21.54
CA ASN A 219 7.13 11.56 -21.78
C ASN A 219 6.35 12.13 -20.57
N GLY A 220 6.72 11.75 -19.34
CA GLY A 220 6.07 12.21 -18.11
C GLY A 220 4.77 11.48 -17.77
N LYS A 221 4.48 10.35 -18.43
CA LYS A 221 3.35 9.50 -18.08
C LYS A 221 3.42 9.03 -16.62
N GLY A 222 2.27 8.94 -15.99
CA GLY A 222 2.10 8.42 -14.63
C GLY A 222 2.46 6.95 -14.54
N GLN A 223 3.23 6.59 -13.52
CA GLN A 223 3.57 5.21 -13.18
C GLN A 223 3.09 4.88 -11.76
N VAL A 224 2.74 3.61 -11.56
CA VAL A 224 2.61 3.05 -10.20
C VAL A 224 4.01 2.97 -9.59
N GLN A 225 4.18 3.41 -8.35
CA GLN A 225 5.42 3.31 -7.58
C GLN A 225 5.11 2.79 -6.17
N CYS A 226 6.13 2.49 -5.35
CA CYS A 226 5.93 2.11 -3.95
C CYS A 226 5.04 3.12 -3.19
N ALA A 227 5.23 4.42 -3.42
CA ALA A 227 4.43 5.47 -2.78
C ALA A 227 3.01 5.63 -3.35
N THR A 228 2.63 4.93 -4.43
CA THR A 228 1.23 4.89 -4.90
C THR A 228 0.35 4.16 -3.90
N CYS A 229 0.79 3.01 -3.38
CA CYS A 229 0.03 2.21 -2.42
C CYS A 229 0.38 2.56 -0.96
N HIS A 230 1.66 2.85 -0.66
CA HIS A 230 2.13 3.14 0.69
C HIS A 230 2.40 4.64 0.92
N ASP A 231 2.26 5.11 2.15
CA ASP A 231 2.85 6.37 2.61
C ASP A 231 3.49 6.16 3.97
N PRO A 232 4.82 6.24 4.13
CA PRO A 232 5.48 5.98 5.42
C PRO A 232 5.01 6.95 6.52
N HIS A 233 4.39 8.08 6.17
CA HIS A 233 3.84 9.03 7.13
C HIS A 233 2.45 8.66 7.65
N VAL A 234 1.71 7.72 7.04
CA VAL A 234 0.33 7.39 7.45
C VAL A 234 0.21 6.09 8.22
N ARG A 235 -0.75 6.07 9.14
CA ARG A 235 -1.17 4.90 9.91
C ARG A 235 -2.68 4.89 10.11
N ASP A 236 -3.20 3.73 10.44
CA ASP A 236 -4.56 3.58 10.94
C ASP A 236 -4.71 4.28 12.31
N THR A 237 -5.80 4.99 12.58
CA THR A 237 -6.02 5.62 13.90
C THR A 237 -6.21 4.58 15.01
N ASP A 238 -6.64 3.35 14.71
CA ASP A 238 -6.60 2.24 15.65
C ASP A 238 -5.16 1.66 15.75
N ALA A 239 -4.60 1.64 16.95
CA ALA A 239 -3.25 1.13 17.21
C ALA A 239 -3.13 -0.40 17.08
N THR A 240 -4.24 -1.14 16.99
CA THR A 240 -4.25 -2.59 16.76
C THR A 240 -4.20 -2.96 15.28
N ILE A 241 -4.55 -2.05 14.36
CA ILE A 241 -4.65 -2.34 12.93
C ILE A 241 -3.31 -2.10 12.21
N ASN A 242 -2.68 -3.20 11.77
CA ASN A 242 -1.50 -3.13 10.91
C ASN A 242 -1.91 -2.89 9.44
N ASN A 243 -2.19 -1.62 9.11
CA ASN A 243 -2.51 -1.18 7.74
C ASN A 243 -1.32 -1.23 6.76
N LYS A 244 -0.11 -1.62 7.20
CA LYS A 244 1.11 -1.65 6.36
C LYS A 244 1.43 -0.30 5.70
N PHE A 245 1.04 0.81 6.31
CA PHE A 245 1.17 2.17 5.76
C PHE A 245 0.41 2.38 4.45
N LEU A 246 -0.57 1.51 4.14
CA LEU A 246 -1.37 1.61 2.93
C LEU A 246 -2.30 2.83 2.98
N ARG A 247 -2.48 3.47 1.83
CA ARG A 247 -3.35 4.65 1.65
C ARG A 247 -4.85 4.33 1.64
N ALA A 248 -5.21 3.06 1.49
CA ALA A 248 -6.58 2.54 1.52
C ALA A 248 -6.60 1.19 2.25
N ASN A 249 -7.78 0.56 2.39
CA ASN A 249 -7.93 -0.64 3.23
C ASN A 249 -7.01 -1.78 2.76
N ARG A 250 -6.31 -2.39 3.72
CA ARG A 250 -5.57 -3.64 3.48
C ARG A 250 -6.50 -4.82 3.23
N PHE A 251 -7.62 -4.86 3.94
CA PHE A 251 -8.61 -5.93 3.97
C PHE A 251 -9.95 -5.46 3.41
N GLN A 252 -10.85 -6.40 3.12
CA GLN A 252 -12.22 -6.09 2.72
C GLN A 252 -13.08 -5.87 3.98
N ASN A 253 -13.68 -4.68 4.12
CA ASN A 253 -14.39 -4.26 5.34
C ASN A 253 -15.90 -4.57 5.33
N ALA A 254 -16.47 -4.85 4.15
CA ALA A 254 -17.85 -5.25 3.91
C ALA A 254 -17.96 -6.10 2.63
N ALA A 255 -19.02 -6.91 2.49
CA ALA A 255 -19.22 -7.74 1.29
C ALA A 255 -19.17 -6.86 0.01
N PRO A 256 -18.32 -7.18 -1.00
CA PRO A 256 -18.16 -6.34 -2.19
C PRO A 256 -19.48 -6.13 -2.93
N VAL A 257 -19.68 -4.91 -3.44
CA VAL A 257 -20.91 -4.56 -4.17
C VAL A 257 -20.67 -4.68 -5.66
N ALA A 258 -21.45 -5.56 -6.29
CA ALA A 258 -21.41 -5.78 -7.74
C ALA A 258 -21.69 -4.48 -8.51
N GLY A 259 -20.76 -4.07 -9.40
CA GLY A 259 -21.00 -2.91 -10.26
C GLY A 259 -19.78 -2.12 -10.76
N ASN A 260 -18.55 -2.61 -10.58
CA ASN A 260 -17.33 -1.91 -11.02
C ASN A 260 -17.16 -0.48 -10.44
N ILE A 261 -17.52 -0.27 -9.18
CA ILE A 261 -17.23 0.97 -8.44
C ILE A 261 -16.35 0.56 -7.25
N PHE A 262 -15.20 1.21 -7.10
CA PHE A 262 -14.36 1.07 -5.91
C PHE A 262 -14.91 1.95 -4.79
N ASN A 263 -14.85 1.47 -3.55
CA ASN A 263 -15.21 2.25 -2.37
C ASN A 263 -14.05 2.22 -1.36
N GLU A 264 -13.35 3.35 -1.24
CA GLU A 264 -12.20 3.54 -0.35
C GLU A 264 -12.44 3.17 1.13
N ASN A 265 -13.71 3.12 1.58
CA ASN A 265 -14.09 2.79 2.97
C ASN A 265 -14.42 1.30 3.17
N LEU A 266 -14.75 0.58 2.09
CA LEU A 266 -15.26 -0.79 2.13
C LEU A 266 -14.33 -1.81 1.48
N ASP A 267 -13.68 -1.43 0.39
CA ASP A 267 -12.95 -2.35 -0.49
C ASP A 267 -11.45 -2.40 -0.18
N THR A 268 -10.85 -3.59 -0.37
CA THR A 268 -9.39 -3.74 -0.35
C THR A 268 -8.74 -2.95 -1.49
N ILE A 269 -7.60 -2.31 -1.20
CA ILE A 269 -6.85 -1.41 -2.09
C ILE A 269 -6.60 -1.96 -3.51
N CYS A 270 -6.49 -3.29 -3.67
CA CYS A 270 -6.31 -3.94 -4.96
C CYS A 270 -7.44 -3.58 -5.97
N LEU A 271 -8.68 -3.43 -5.48
CA LEU A 271 -9.86 -3.14 -6.30
C LEU A 271 -9.93 -1.69 -6.80
N ALA A 272 -9.02 -0.82 -6.38
CA ALA A 272 -8.87 0.55 -6.89
C ALA A 272 -8.22 0.61 -8.29
N CYS A 273 -7.42 -0.41 -8.65
CA CYS A 273 -6.80 -0.54 -9.98
C CYS A 273 -7.32 -1.74 -10.76
N HIS A 274 -7.62 -2.85 -10.08
CA HIS A 274 -8.10 -4.09 -10.70
C HIS A 274 -9.63 -4.16 -10.69
N ASP A 275 -10.25 -4.13 -11.87
CA ASP A 275 -11.65 -4.48 -12.04
C ASP A 275 -11.78 -6.00 -12.18
N LYS A 276 -12.04 -6.66 -11.05
CA LYS A 276 -12.33 -8.11 -11.00
C LYS A 276 -13.83 -8.42 -11.09
N ASP A 277 -14.66 -7.41 -11.35
CA ASP A 277 -16.09 -7.53 -11.60
C ASP A 277 -16.41 -7.50 -13.11
N LEU A 278 -15.59 -6.83 -13.92
CA LEU A 278 -15.76 -6.62 -15.37
C LEU A 278 -17.13 -6.05 -15.74
N GLY A 279 -17.65 -5.15 -14.90
CA GLY A 279 -19.02 -4.62 -14.98
C GLY A 279 -20.13 -5.67 -14.79
N SER A 280 -19.79 -6.91 -14.45
CA SER A 280 -20.70 -8.06 -14.37
C SER A 280 -20.41 -8.98 -13.16
N ALA A 281 -20.11 -8.37 -12.01
CA ALA A 281 -20.21 -9.00 -10.69
C ALA A 281 -19.31 -10.22 -10.40
N GLY A 282 -18.27 -10.46 -11.22
CA GLY A 282 -17.45 -11.68 -11.17
C GLY A 282 -16.82 -11.96 -9.80
N TRP A 283 -16.14 -10.97 -9.20
CA TRP A 283 -15.58 -11.10 -7.86
C TRP A 283 -16.69 -10.99 -6.80
N ALA A 284 -17.57 -9.99 -6.91
CA ALA A 284 -18.57 -9.69 -5.88
C ALA A 284 -19.59 -10.81 -5.62
N GLN A 285 -19.89 -11.65 -6.62
CA GLN A 285 -20.76 -12.83 -6.48
C GLN A 285 -20.00 -14.14 -6.24
N SER A 286 -18.66 -14.10 -6.20
CA SER A 286 -17.85 -15.30 -5.96
C SER A 286 -18.01 -15.82 -4.53
N ALA A 287 -17.82 -17.14 -4.35
CA ALA A 287 -17.80 -17.75 -3.02
C ALA A 287 -16.69 -17.16 -2.11
N HIS A 288 -15.58 -16.71 -2.70
CA HIS A 288 -14.44 -16.12 -1.98
C HIS A 288 -14.75 -14.73 -1.39
N ALA A 289 -15.60 -13.94 -2.04
CA ALA A 289 -16.02 -12.62 -1.60
C ALA A 289 -17.22 -12.66 -0.63
N ASN A 290 -17.93 -13.79 -0.55
CA ASN A 290 -19.21 -13.91 0.12
C ASN A 290 -19.04 -14.17 1.63
N ASN A 291 -19.43 -13.19 2.45
CA ASN A 291 -19.32 -13.22 3.91
C ASN A 291 -20.26 -14.21 4.63
N LEU A 292 -21.11 -14.93 3.89
CA LEU A 292 -21.91 -16.06 4.40
C LEU A 292 -21.36 -17.42 3.96
N VAL A 293 -20.30 -17.45 3.14
CA VAL A 293 -19.71 -18.67 2.57
C VAL A 293 -18.25 -18.84 2.99
N ALA A 294 -17.40 -17.82 2.77
CA ALA A 294 -15.99 -17.84 3.16
C ALA A 294 -15.77 -17.16 4.52
N ASN A 295 -16.54 -17.57 5.52
CA ASN A 295 -16.57 -16.93 6.85
C ASN A 295 -15.77 -17.69 7.92
N GLU A 296 -14.99 -18.70 7.53
CA GLU A 296 -14.01 -19.33 8.40
C GLU A 296 -12.98 -18.31 8.87
N GLN A 297 -12.70 -18.30 10.18
CA GLN A 297 -11.64 -17.47 10.75
C GLN A 297 -10.26 -18.12 10.54
N TYR A 298 -9.25 -17.29 10.30
CA TYR A 298 -7.85 -17.72 10.31
C TYR A 298 -7.47 -18.29 11.68
N LYS A 299 -6.59 -19.31 11.68
CA LYS A 299 -5.94 -19.76 12.91
C LYS A 299 -5.01 -18.66 13.40
N ALA A 300 -5.10 -18.27 14.67
CA ALA A 300 -4.37 -17.11 15.21
C ALA A 300 -2.85 -17.08 14.92
N LEU A 301 -2.18 -18.24 14.88
CA LEU A 301 -0.76 -18.33 14.48
C LEU A 301 -0.55 -17.98 13.00
N ALA A 302 -1.37 -18.54 12.10
CA ALA A 302 -1.33 -18.25 10.67
C ALA A 302 -1.80 -16.84 10.33
N ALA A 303 -2.66 -16.23 11.15
CA ALA A 303 -2.94 -14.79 11.07
C ALA A 303 -1.71 -13.98 11.47
N GLY A 304 -1.10 -14.30 12.62
CA GLY A 304 0.08 -13.62 13.14
C GLY A 304 1.29 -13.65 12.20
N GLU A 305 1.58 -14.78 11.57
CA GLU A 305 2.63 -14.93 10.55
C GLU A 305 2.48 -13.93 9.39
N ARG A 306 1.23 -13.57 9.03
CA ARG A 306 0.89 -12.65 7.94
C ARG A 306 0.69 -11.20 8.38
N ASP A 307 0.94 -10.87 9.64
CA ASP A 307 0.50 -9.62 10.29
C ASP A 307 -1.02 -9.35 10.11
N PHE A 308 -1.87 -10.38 10.12
CA PHE A 308 -3.34 -10.23 10.04
C PHE A 308 -3.96 -10.08 11.45
N PRO A 309 -5.15 -9.47 11.58
CA PRO A 309 -5.98 -9.56 12.79
C PRO A 309 -6.22 -11.04 13.18
N SER A 310 -6.17 -11.35 14.46
CA SER A 310 -6.21 -12.75 14.96
C SER A 310 -7.57 -13.46 14.78
N ASP A 311 -8.60 -12.70 14.41
CA ASP A 311 -10.00 -13.08 14.24
C ASP A 311 -10.51 -12.88 12.79
N ILE A 312 -9.62 -12.52 11.85
CA ILE A 312 -9.99 -12.24 10.45
C ILE A 312 -10.62 -13.45 9.76
N SER A 313 -11.70 -13.21 9.01
CA SER A 313 -12.37 -14.20 8.15
C SER A 313 -11.68 -14.33 6.80
N VAL A 314 -11.82 -15.48 6.13
CA VAL A 314 -11.30 -15.68 4.77
C VAL A 314 -11.80 -14.60 3.79
N TRP A 315 -13.09 -14.25 3.79
CA TRP A 315 -13.62 -13.21 2.90
C TRP A 315 -13.02 -11.81 3.16
N GLU A 316 -12.65 -11.48 4.40
CA GLU A 316 -12.03 -10.19 4.76
C GLU A 316 -10.58 -10.12 4.29
N ALA A 317 -9.85 -11.25 4.32
CA ALA A 317 -8.54 -11.36 3.71
C ALA A 317 -8.58 -11.28 2.16
N ALA A 318 -9.75 -11.50 1.54
CA ALA A 318 -10.03 -11.24 0.13
C ALA A 318 -8.92 -11.69 -0.84
N CYS A 319 -8.36 -10.77 -1.63
CA CYS A 319 -7.30 -11.06 -2.61
C CYS A 319 -6.03 -11.63 -1.96
N LEU A 320 -5.74 -11.25 -0.70
CA LEU A 320 -4.54 -11.68 0.03
C LEU A 320 -4.60 -13.17 0.40
N ASN A 321 -5.72 -13.88 0.28
CA ASN A 321 -5.72 -15.34 0.44
C ASN A 321 -4.82 -16.07 -0.58
N CYS A 322 -4.70 -15.51 -1.79
CA CYS A 322 -3.97 -16.12 -2.91
C CYS A 322 -2.80 -15.26 -3.43
N HIS A 323 -2.93 -13.94 -3.37
CA HIS A 323 -1.93 -13.00 -3.86
C HIS A 323 -1.27 -12.28 -2.68
N ASP A 324 -0.10 -12.75 -2.26
CA ASP A 324 0.75 -12.00 -1.32
C ASP A 324 1.86 -11.28 -2.08
N THR A 325 2.01 -9.98 -1.83
CA THR A 325 3.04 -9.14 -2.44
C THR A 325 4.29 -9.17 -1.57
N HIS A 326 5.48 -9.27 -2.17
CA HIS A 326 6.75 -9.47 -1.44
C HIS A 326 6.89 -10.89 -0.84
N THR A 327 6.27 -11.86 -1.51
CA THR A 327 6.21 -13.28 -1.11
C THR A 327 7.57 -14.01 -1.21
N VAL A 328 7.61 -15.32 -1.01
CA VAL A 328 8.84 -16.15 -0.99
C VAL A 328 9.70 -15.93 -2.25
N SER A 329 11.01 -15.76 -2.06
CA SER A 329 11.96 -15.61 -3.17
C SER A 329 11.89 -16.80 -4.14
N GLY A 330 11.87 -16.53 -5.45
CA GLY A 330 11.70 -17.53 -6.50
C GLY A 330 10.25 -17.94 -6.80
N ALA A 331 9.25 -17.40 -6.08
CA ALA A 331 7.85 -17.48 -6.48
C ALA A 331 7.61 -16.69 -7.78
N ARG A 332 6.71 -17.20 -8.64
CA ARG A 332 6.35 -16.55 -9.91
C ARG A 332 5.12 -15.66 -9.72
N ARG A 333 5.08 -14.45 -10.31
CA ARG A 333 3.89 -13.56 -10.34
C ARG A 333 2.70 -14.28 -11.03
N LEU A 334 1.84 -14.95 -10.26
CA LEU A 334 0.54 -15.49 -10.68
C LEU A 334 -0.45 -14.33 -10.83
N ALA A 335 -0.52 -13.72 -12.02
CA ALA A 335 -1.38 -12.55 -12.27
C ALA A 335 -2.68 -12.88 -13.04
N ARG A 336 -2.72 -14.00 -13.77
CA ARG A 336 -3.90 -14.61 -14.44
C ARG A 336 -3.77 -16.14 -14.44
N GLU A 337 -4.80 -16.84 -14.91
CA GLU A 337 -4.70 -18.28 -15.20
C GLU A 337 -3.61 -18.55 -16.25
N GLY A 338 -2.67 -19.45 -15.91
CA GLY A 338 -1.46 -19.67 -16.70
C GLY A 338 -1.69 -20.60 -17.89
N THR A 339 -1.45 -20.10 -19.09
CA THR A 339 -1.37 -20.86 -20.35
C THR A 339 -0.04 -21.60 -20.49
#